data_AF-A0A2V8EWJ9-F1
#
_entry.id   AF-A0A2V8EWJ9-F1
#
_cell.length_a   1.000
_cell.length_b   1.000
_cell.length_c   1.000
_cell.angle_alpha   90.00
_cell.angle_beta   90.00
_cell.angle_gamma   90.00
#
_symmetry.space_group_name_H-M   'P 1'
#
loop_
_entity.id
_entity.type
_entity.pdbx_description
1 polymer ?
#
loop_
_entity_poly.entity_id
_entity_poly.type
_entity_poly.pdbx_seq_one_letter_code
_entity_poly.pdbx_strand_id
1 'polypeptide(L)'
;FDAFCRAVYDVVPDGTTAILRGSAVTGCRWNDGAPFDSDGSGTSDLDLTLVGADALLFFKPTGFFIPGVHSRPLSDDDPDIAPDLVPLRHALMAIVRRPVNIQASRDIVILFRGDLLGQPYLTLFEKPPGISVTGGAHP
;
A
#
# COMPACT_ATOMS: atom_id res chain seq x y z
N PHE A 1 -10.41 1.30 -12.30
CA PHE A 1 -9.73 0.16 -11.67
C PHE A 1 -8.42 -0.14 -12.39
N ASP A 2 -8.45 -0.58 -13.65
CA ASP A 2 -7.25 -1.00 -14.40
C ASP A 2 -6.12 0.04 -14.44
N ALA A 3 -6.43 1.32 -14.69
CA ALA A 3 -5.44 2.39 -14.70
C ALA A 3 -4.75 2.57 -13.34
N PHE A 4 -5.48 2.40 -12.24
CA PHE A 4 -4.93 2.46 -10.89
C PHE A 4 -4.00 1.26 -10.65
N CYS A 5 -4.48 0.05 -10.93
CA CYS A 5 -3.68 -1.17 -10.75
C CYS A 5 -2.41 -1.12 -11.59
N ARG A 6 -2.49 -0.68 -12.85
CA ARG A 6 -1.34 -0.55 -13.74
C ARG A 6 -0.33 0.47 -13.23
N ALA A 7 -0.79 1.65 -12.79
CA ALA A 7 0.10 2.68 -12.25
C ALA A 7 0.90 2.19 -11.04
N VAL A 8 0.27 1.42 -10.14
CA VAL A 8 0.98 0.79 -9.01
C VAL A 8 1.91 -0.31 -9.51
N TYR A 9 1.44 -1.21 -10.37
CA TYR A 9 2.20 -2.36 -10.88
C TYR A 9 3.52 -1.95 -11.55
N ASP A 10 3.50 -0.85 -12.31
CA ASP A 10 4.66 -0.35 -13.05
C ASP A 10 5.76 0.22 -12.14
N VAL A 11 5.43 0.61 -10.90
CA VAL A 11 6.36 1.22 -9.94
C VAL A 11 6.89 0.21 -8.93
N VAL A 12 6.06 -0.72 -8.47
CA VAL A 12 6.44 -1.60 -7.35
C VAL A 12 7.40 -2.72 -7.76
N PRO A 13 8.32 -3.14 -6.86
CA PRO A 13 9.20 -4.28 -7.10
C PRO A 13 8.43 -5.57 -7.35
N ASP A 14 9.08 -6.50 -8.04
CA ASP A 14 8.62 -7.88 -8.13
C ASP A 14 8.42 -8.50 -6.73
N GLY A 15 7.51 -9.45 -6.61
CA GLY A 15 7.12 -10.04 -5.33
C GLY A 15 6.28 -9.12 -4.44
N THR A 16 5.83 -7.96 -4.95
CA THR A 16 4.91 -7.07 -4.21
C THR A 16 3.46 -7.45 -4.48
N THR A 17 2.67 -7.61 -3.41
CA THR A 17 1.20 -7.66 -3.47
C THR A 17 0.63 -6.30 -3.09
N ALA A 18 -0.25 -5.76 -3.94
CA ALA A 18 -0.93 -4.49 -3.67
C ALA A 18 -2.34 -4.75 -3.14
N ILE A 19 -2.67 -4.18 -1.98
CA ILE A 19 -3.99 -4.32 -1.36
C ILE A 19 -4.59 -2.96 -0.98
N LEU A 20 -5.91 -2.85 -1.04
CA LEU A 20 -6.66 -1.77 -0.39
C LEU A 20 -7.17 -2.23 0.98
N ARG A 21 -7.16 -1.31 1.94
CA ARG A 21 -7.66 -1.55 3.31
C ARG A 21 -8.51 -0.37 3.77
N GLY A 22 -8.92 -0.43 5.04
CA GLY A 22 -9.52 0.69 5.73
C GLY A 22 -10.94 0.98 5.27
N SER A 23 -11.30 2.25 5.34
CA SER A 23 -12.67 2.74 5.16
C SER A 23 -13.25 2.41 3.77
N ALA A 24 -12.40 2.36 2.74
CA ALA A 24 -12.79 1.98 1.39
C ALA A 24 -13.25 0.51 1.26
N VAL A 25 -12.84 -0.36 2.19
CA VAL A 25 -13.21 -1.77 2.21
C VAL A 25 -14.34 -2.03 3.21
N THR A 26 -14.31 -1.38 4.37
CA THR A 26 -15.32 -1.55 5.42
C THR A 26 -16.59 -0.73 5.18
N GLY A 27 -16.52 0.32 4.37
CA GLY A 27 -17.60 1.29 4.17
C GLY A 27 -17.75 2.30 5.31
N CYS A 28 -16.90 2.27 6.33
CA CYS A 28 -16.97 3.15 7.51
C CYS A 28 -15.57 3.68 7.88
N ARG A 29 -15.51 4.95 8.29
CA ARG A 29 -14.29 5.59 8.81
C ARG A 29 -13.86 4.93 10.12
N TRP A 30 -12.55 4.78 10.27
CA TRP A 30 -11.98 4.12 11.44
C TRP A 30 -12.07 4.96 12.72
N ASN A 31 -12.00 6.29 12.61
CA ASN A 31 -11.89 7.19 13.77
C ASN A 31 -13.23 7.42 14.49
N ASP A 32 -14.33 7.50 13.73
CA ASP A 32 -15.65 7.85 14.27
C ASP A 32 -16.80 6.93 13.81
N GLY A 33 -16.51 5.93 12.97
CA GLY A 33 -17.51 4.99 12.46
C GLY A 33 -18.49 5.60 11.45
N ALA A 34 -18.30 6.84 11.02
CA ALA A 34 -19.18 7.45 10.02
C ALA A 34 -19.07 6.72 8.67
N PRO A 35 -20.14 6.71 7.85
CA PRO A 35 -20.09 6.12 6.51
C PRO A 35 -18.97 6.72 5.65
N PHE A 36 -18.43 5.92 4.75
CA PHE A 36 -17.48 6.39 3.74
C PHE A 36 -18.08 7.57 2.95
N ASP A 37 -17.29 8.63 2.78
CA ASP A 37 -17.70 9.90 2.15
C ASP A 37 -18.87 10.62 2.86
N SER A 38 -19.05 10.44 4.19
CA SER A 38 -20.11 11.12 4.96
C SER A 38 -20.07 12.65 4.86
N ASP A 39 -18.88 13.22 4.63
CA ASP A 39 -18.66 14.66 4.53
C ASP A 39 -18.71 15.17 3.07
N GLY A 40 -19.05 14.29 2.12
CA GLY A 40 -19.11 14.59 0.70
C GLY A 40 -18.34 13.58 -0.16
N SER A 41 -18.69 13.50 -1.43
CA SER A 41 -18.02 12.59 -2.37
C SER A 41 -16.53 12.94 -2.48
N GLY A 42 -15.67 11.94 -2.28
CA GLY A 42 -14.22 12.09 -2.39
C GLY A 42 -13.50 12.59 -1.14
N THR A 43 -14.19 12.71 -0.01
CA THR A 43 -13.57 13.17 1.25
C THR A 43 -12.87 12.06 2.03
N SER A 44 -13.29 10.80 1.85
CA SER A 44 -12.58 9.65 2.42
C SER A 44 -11.42 9.21 1.53
N ASP A 45 -10.32 8.85 2.17
CA ASP A 45 -9.08 8.41 1.56
C ASP A 45 -9.12 6.93 1.13
N LEU A 46 -8.17 6.55 0.28
CA LEU A 46 -7.87 5.15 -0.01
C LEU A 46 -6.55 4.76 0.64
N ASP A 47 -6.57 3.72 1.46
CA ASP A 47 -5.37 3.16 2.07
C ASP A 47 -4.80 2.04 1.20
N LEU A 48 -3.80 2.36 0.38
CA LEU A 48 -3.02 1.41 -0.40
C LEU A 48 -1.89 0.85 0.46
N THR A 49 -1.79 -0.47 0.55
CA THR A 49 -0.67 -1.14 1.23
C THR A 49 0.10 -2.03 0.25
N LEU A 50 1.41 -1.81 0.17
CA LEU A 50 2.37 -2.58 -0.58
C LEU A 50 2.95 -3.66 0.33
N VAL A 51 2.65 -4.91 0.02
CA VAL A 51 3.03 -6.06 0.83
C VAL A 51 4.22 -6.74 0.15
N GLY A 52 5.36 -6.78 0.83
CA GLY A 52 6.59 -7.35 0.30
C GLY A 52 7.83 -6.76 0.95
N ALA A 53 8.92 -7.52 0.93
CA ALA A 53 10.20 -7.10 1.50
C ALA A 53 10.75 -5.82 0.86
N ASP A 54 10.79 -5.79 -0.47
CA ASP A 54 11.46 -4.73 -1.23
C ASP A 54 10.62 -3.46 -1.31
N ALA A 55 9.29 -3.57 -1.18
CA ALA A 55 8.40 -2.42 -1.08
C ALA A 55 8.71 -1.52 0.14
N LEU A 56 9.29 -2.10 1.21
CA LEU A 56 9.71 -1.34 2.39
C LEU A 56 10.91 -0.45 2.11
N LEU A 57 11.70 -0.73 1.06
CA LEU A 57 12.90 0.04 0.72
C LEU A 57 12.57 1.44 0.19
N PHE A 58 11.33 1.68 -0.25
CA PHE A 58 10.87 3.03 -0.58
C PHE A 58 10.77 3.96 0.63
N PHE A 59 10.70 3.42 1.84
CA PHE A 59 10.46 4.20 3.05
C PHE A 59 11.77 4.49 3.78
N LYS A 60 11.94 5.74 4.20
CA LYS A 60 13.04 6.16 5.07
C LYS A 60 12.97 5.40 6.40
N PRO A 61 14.11 5.11 7.07
CA PRO A 61 14.10 4.42 8.36
C PRO A 61 13.25 5.09 9.45
N THR A 62 13.09 6.42 9.41
CA THR A 62 12.24 7.18 10.33
C THR A 62 10.74 7.06 10.02
N GLY A 63 10.39 6.54 8.85
CA GLY A 63 9.03 6.37 8.35
C GLY A 63 8.39 5.04 8.75
N PHE A 64 8.77 4.46 9.89
CA PHE A 64 8.25 3.17 10.35
C PHE A 64 7.56 3.25 11.70
N PHE A 65 6.43 2.55 11.85
CA PHE A 65 5.89 2.20 13.17
C PHE A 65 6.68 1.03 13.78
N ILE A 66 7.08 0.07 12.94
CA ILE A 66 7.96 -1.04 13.30
C ILE A 66 9.07 -1.09 12.26
N PRO A 67 10.32 -0.73 12.61
CA PRO A 67 11.43 -0.66 11.65
C PRO A 67 11.59 -1.94 10.83
N GLY A 68 11.61 -1.81 9.50
CA GLY A 68 11.78 -2.93 8.56
C GLY A 68 10.58 -3.88 8.44
N VAL A 69 9.46 -3.57 9.10
CA VAL A 69 8.27 -4.43 9.17
C VAL A 69 7.00 -3.72 8.72
N HIS A 70 6.74 -2.51 9.23
CA HIS A 70 5.50 -1.77 8.95
C HIS A 70 5.75 -0.27 8.93
N SER A 71 5.57 0.34 7.76
CA SER A 71 5.80 1.78 7.57
C SER A 71 4.68 2.63 8.18
N ARG A 72 4.88 3.93 8.32
CA ARG A 72 3.79 4.92 8.38
C ARG A 72 3.22 5.12 6.97
N PRO A 73 1.98 5.61 6.82
CA PRO A 73 1.45 5.95 5.52
C PRO A 73 2.14 7.21 4.95
N LEU A 74 2.55 7.16 3.69
CA LEU A 74 2.84 8.35 2.90
C LEU A 74 1.51 9.06 2.67
N SER A 75 1.35 10.23 3.29
CA SER A 75 0.15 11.08 3.25
C SER A 75 0.55 12.55 3.20
N ASP A 76 -0.40 13.47 3.30
CA ASP A 76 -0.10 14.91 3.40
C ASP A 76 0.55 15.28 4.74
N ASP A 77 0.37 14.47 5.79
CA ASP A 77 1.00 14.67 7.11
C ASP A 77 2.47 14.24 7.14
N ASP A 78 2.81 13.25 6.31
CA ASP A 78 4.13 12.62 6.25
C ASP A 78 4.65 12.54 4.79
N PRO A 79 4.75 13.67 4.04
CA PRO A 79 5.04 13.64 2.60
C PRO A 79 6.46 13.17 2.26
N ASP A 80 7.39 13.30 3.20
CA ASP A 80 8.82 13.04 2.99
C ASP A 80 9.25 11.63 3.38
N ILE A 81 8.35 10.76 3.86
CA ILE A 81 8.75 9.44 4.38
C ILE A 81 9.08 8.43 3.28
N ALA A 82 8.54 8.63 2.07
CA ALA A 82 8.81 7.81 0.89
C ALA A 82 8.85 8.65 -0.39
N PRO A 83 9.92 9.45 -0.59
CA PRO A 83 10.00 10.43 -1.69
C PRO A 83 9.79 9.82 -3.08
N ASP A 84 10.30 8.61 -3.31
CA ASP A 84 10.20 7.91 -4.59
C ASP A 84 8.76 7.51 -4.95
N LEU A 85 7.87 7.43 -3.95
CA LEU A 85 6.45 7.12 -4.14
C LEU A 85 5.56 8.37 -4.28
N VAL A 86 6.09 9.58 -4.08
CA VAL A 86 5.31 10.82 -4.21
C VAL A 86 4.72 11.00 -5.62
N PRO A 87 5.48 10.78 -6.72
CA PRO A 87 4.90 10.86 -8.07
C PRO A 87 3.78 9.85 -8.29
N LEU A 88 3.93 8.62 -7.77
CA LEU A 88 2.89 7.60 -7.81
C LEU A 88 1.65 8.08 -7.04
N ARG A 89 1.80 8.56 -5.81
CA ARG A 89 0.68 9.06 -5.00
C ARG A 89 -0.11 10.13 -5.74
N HIS A 90 0.56 11.10 -6.34
CA HIS A 90 -0.09 12.16 -7.13
C HIS A 90 -0.85 11.59 -8.33
N ALA A 91 -0.26 10.64 -9.07
CA ALA A 91 -0.92 9.99 -10.19
C ALA A 91 -2.17 9.21 -9.74
N LEU A 92 -2.09 8.48 -8.63
CA LEU A 92 -3.23 7.74 -8.07
C LEU A 92 -4.35 8.70 -7.64
N MET A 93 -4.03 9.78 -6.93
CA MET A 93 -5.00 10.80 -6.53
C MET A 93 -5.70 11.44 -7.74
N ALA A 94 -4.97 11.68 -8.83
CA ALA A 94 -5.56 12.19 -10.07
C ALA A 94 -6.55 11.20 -10.72
N ILE A 95 -6.26 9.89 -10.63
CA ILE A 95 -7.15 8.83 -11.14
C ILE A 95 -8.43 8.73 -10.30
N VAL A 96 -8.33 8.71 -8.97
CA VAL A 96 -9.47 8.44 -8.08
C VAL A 96 -10.18 9.69 -7.56
N ARG A 97 -9.59 10.88 -7.78
CA ARG A 97 -10.09 12.19 -7.34
C ARG A 97 -10.39 12.26 -5.83
N ARG A 98 -9.55 11.61 -5.03
CA ARG A 98 -9.59 11.59 -3.56
C ARG A 98 -8.18 11.35 -3.01
N PRO A 99 -7.93 11.61 -1.72
CA PRO A 99 -6.63 11.30 -1.11
C PRO A 99 -6.29 9.82 -1.21
N VAL A 100 -5.01 9.51 -1.39
CA VAL A 100 -4.47 8.15 -1.38
C VAL A 100 -3.29 8.12 -0.42
N ASN A 101 -3.36 7.22 0.54
CA ASN A 101 -2.26 6.94 1.46
C ASN A 101 -1.53 5.69 0.99
N ILE A 102 -0.20 5.71 1.00
CA ILE A 102 0.61 4.55 0.60
C ILE A 102 1.43 4.05 1.78
N GLN A 103 1.26 2.79 2.16
CA GLN A 103 1.98 2.15 3.24
C GLN A 103 2.71 0.91 2.73
N ALA A 104 3.77 0.46 3.40
CA ALA A 104 4.41 -0.83 3.14
C ALA A 104 4.40 -1.72 4.38
N SER A 105 4.33 -3.04 4.15
CA SER A 105 4.35 -4.03 5.23
C SER A 105 4.99 -5.35 4.78
N ARG A 106 5.58 -6.09 5.72
CA ARG A 106 5.96 -7.50 5.50
C ARG A 106 4.72 -8.40 5.41
N ASP A 107 4.82 -9.47 4.65
CA ASP A 107 3.76 -10.47 4.41
C ASP A 107 3.21 -11.07 5.71
N ILE A 108 4.10 -11.39 6.65
CA ILE A 108 3.75 -11.98 7.95
C ILE A 108 2.79 -11.09 8.77
N VAL A 109 2.85 -9.78 8.59
CA VAL A 109 1.98 -8.82 9.29
C VAL A 109 0.58 -8.83 8.71
N ILE A 110 0.44 -9.00 7.38
CA ILE A 110 -0.87 -9.04 6.73
C ILE A 110 -1.57 -10.37 7.01
N LEU A 111 -0.85 -11.48 6.96
CA LEU A 111 -1.37 -12.80 7.35
C LEU A 111 -1.90 -12.80 8.80
N PHE A 112 -1.12 -12.25 9.74
CA PHE A 112 -1.55 -12.16 11.13
C PHE A 112 -2.78 -11.25 11.33
N ARG A 113 -2.90 -10.17 10.55
CA ARG A 113 -4.00 -9.19 10.70
C ARG A 113 -5.29 -9.61 9.99
N GLY A 114 -5.19 -10.25 8.83
CA GLY A 114 -6.33 -10.74 8.07
C GLY A 114 -7.06 -11.87 8.78
N ASP A 115 -6.30 -12.87 9.23
CA ASP A 115 -6.87 -14.11 9.76
C ASP A 115 -7.25 -14.02 11.24
N LEU A 116 -6.58 -13.16 12.03
CA LEU A 116 -6.76 -13.10 13.48
C LEU A 116 -7.55 -11.88 13.98
N LEU A 117 -7.57 -10.77 13.24
CA LEU A 117 -8.10 -9.47 13.73
C LEU A 117 -9.32 -8.96 12.96
N GLY A 118 -9.84 -9.72 11.98
CA GLY A 118 -11.06 -9.35 11.26
C GLY A 118 -10.96 -8.03 10.50
N GLN A 119 -9.77 -7.70 9.98
CA GLN A 119 -9.53 -6.48 9.21
C GLN A 119 -9.58 -6.82 7.71
N PRO A 120 -10.75 -6.64 7.04
CA PRO A 120 -10.89 -7.00 5.65
C PRO A 120 -9.97 -6.14 4.77
N TYR A 121 -9.51 -6.76 3.68
CA TYR A 121 -8.73 -6.08 2.64
C TYR A 121 -9.16 -6.59 1.27
N LEU A 122 -8.91 -5.77 0.25
CA LEU A 122 -9.12 -6.13 -1.15
C LEU A 122 -7.76 -6.26 -1.83
N THR A 123 -7.44 -7.45 -2.32
CA THR A 123 -6.26 -7.64 -3.18
C THR A 123 -6.51 -7.04 -4.56
N LEU A 124 -5.65 -6.12 -4.98
CA LEU A 124 -5.70 -5.52 -6.31
C LEU A 124 -4.98 -6.40 -7.33
N PHE A 125 -3.78 -6.86 -6.97
CA PHE A 125 -2.96 -7.79 -7.73
C PHE A 125 -1.82 -8.35 -6.88
N GLU A 126 -1.23 -9.44 -7.37
CA GLU A 126 0.03 -10.00 -6.89
C GLU A 126 1.06 -9.90 -8.02
N LYS A 127 2.19 -9.24 -7.76
CA LYS A 127 3.30 -9.18 -8.73
C LYS A 127 4.20 -10.39 -8.48
N PRO A 128 4.44 -11.25 -9.49
CA PRO A 128 5.25 -12.44 -9.30
C PRO A 128 6.66 -12.07 -8.84
N PRO A 129 7.35 -12.94 -8.09
CA PRO A 129 8.77 -12.74 -7.79
C PRO A 129 9.58 -12.74 -9.09
N GLY A 130 10.59 -11.87 -9.16
CA GLY A 130 11.50 -11.80 -10.29
C GLY A 130 12.26 -13.11 -10.45
N ILE A 131 12.59 -13.48 -11.69
CA ILE A 131 13.43 -14.66 -11.95
C ILE A 131 14.85 -14.32 -11.50
N SER A 132 15.25 -14.80 -10.33
CA SER A 132 16.66 -14.85 -9.94
C SER A 132 17.37 -15.89 -10.80
N VAL A 133 18.11 -15.45 -11.81
CA VAL A 133 19.05 -16.32 -12.54
C VAL A 133 20.27 -16.56 -11.64
N THR A 134 20.14 -17.44 -10.64
CA THR A 134 21.31 -18.09 -10.02
C THR A 134 21.60 -19.36 -10.82
N GLY A 135 22.08 -19.16 -12.06
CA GLY A 135 22.52 -20.22 -12.95
C GLY A 135 24.00 -20.03 -13.27
N GLY A 136 24.85 -20.71 -12.52
CA GLY A 136 26.30 -20.69 -12.72
C GLY A 136 26.94 -21.85 -12.00
N ALA A 137 26.72 -23.06 -12.53
CA ALA A 137 27.44 -24.26 -12.13
C ALA A 137 28.96 -24.03 -12.28
N HIS A 138 29.72 -24.36 -11.25
CA HIS A 138 31.16 -24.56 -11.39
C HIS A 138 31.42 -26.08 -11.47
N PRO A 139 32.16 -26.56 -12.49
CA PRO A 139 32.62 -27.95 -12.54
C PRO A 139 33.63 -28.27 -11.42
#